data_AF-A0A7W1M4M0-F1
#
_entry.id   AF-A0A7W1M4M0-F1
#
_cell.length_a   1.000
_cell.length_b   1.000
_cell.length_c   1.000
_cell.angle_alpha   90.00
_cell.angle_beta   90.00
_cell.angle_gamma   90.00
#
_symmetry.space_group_name_H-M   'P 1'
#
loop_
_entity.id
_entity.type
_entity.pdbx_description
1 polymer ?
#
loop_
_entity_poly.entity_id
_entity_poly.type
_entity_poly.pdbx_seq_one_letter_code
_entity_poly.pdbx_strand_id
1 'polypeptide(L)'
;MAVLTLETRNEAQVALELACERLLAMQDAAGWWRGELQTNVTMDAEDMLLREFLGIRQAAASERSAAWIRSQQRADGTWANFHGGPGELSTTIEAYWALRLVGDPAEAEHMRRAAEFIRAQGGIERARVFTQLWLALFGLWSWDHLPALPPEIVLLGRRVPLNIYDFACWARQTIVALSLVKARRPLRPLDFTLQELHCPPAQAPAGEPRPSSKRTRWLGRLDIVLRRYEAHPLGVLRRLAVARAERWIVERQESDGSWGGIQPPWVYSLIALHLGGYPLDHPVMRRGLEGLERFMVEDRDDAHGVGAPSGESRRLEACQSPVWDTALAMLALGDAGVEGEHPAMVRGARWLLDEEVTVQGDWSVRRPGVEPGGWAFEFANVNYPDVDDTAEVALALARLAGGAGVPAGGEQAQA
;
A
#
# COMPACT_ATOMS: atom_id res chain seq x y z
N MET A 1 51.81 12.14 39.53
CA MET A 1 50.60 12.81 39.01
C MET A 1 50.54 12.58 37.52
N ALA A 2 50.01 11.43 37.10
CA ALA A 2 49.75 11.15 35.70
C ALA A 2 48.48 11.90 35.31
N VAL A 3 48.65 12.93 34.47
CA VAL A 3 47.57 13.72 33.89
C VAL A 3 46.80 12.78 32.95
N LEU A 4 45.55 12.47 33.34
CA LEU A 4 44.57 11.82 32.48
C LEU A 4 44.35 12.71 31.26
N THR A 5 44.85 12.25 30.11
CA THR A 5 44.52 12.82 28.80
C THR A 5 43.03 12.60 28.56
N LEU A 6 42.27 13.68 28.60
CA LEU A 6 40.96 13.78 27.95
C LEU A 6 41.21 13.55 26.45
N GLU A 7 41.01 12.32 25.99
CA GLU A 7 40.92 12.03 24.56
C GLU A 7 39.74 12.85 24.02
N THR A 8 40.05 13.77 23.10
CA THR A 8 39.06 14.48 22.31
C THR A 8 38.26 13.42 21.55
N ARG A 9 37.10 13.01 22.09
CA ARG A 9 36.21 12.08 21.39
C ARG A 9 35.91 12.67 20.01
N ASN A 10 36.18 11.89 18.97
CA ASN A 10 35.90 12.27 17.59
C ASN A 10 34.37 12.46 17.45
N GLU A 11 33.93 13.56 16.84
CA GLU A 11 32.51 13.87 16.60
C GLU A 11 31.76 12.71 15.95
N ALA A 12 32.42 11.97 15.04
CA ALA A 12 31.83 10.79 14.40
C ALA A 12 31.54 9.65 15.39
N GLN A 13 32.40 9.45 16.39
CA GLN A 13 32.21 8.43 17.41
C GLN A 13 31.08 8.82 18.37
N VAL A 14 31.01 10.10 18.75
CA VAL A 14 29.89 10.62 19.55
C VAL A 14 28.57 10.48 18.79
N ALA A 15 28.55 10.79 17.49
CA ALA A 15 27.37 10.61 16.66
C ALA A 15 26.93 9.14 16.55
N LEU A 16 27.89 8.21 16.41
CA LEU A 16 27.61 6.77 16.38
C LEU A 16 27.01 6.29 17.71
N GLU A 17 27.61 6.66 18.84
CA GLU A 17 27.10 6.32 20.18
C GLU A 17 25.66 6.81 20.38
N LEU A 18 25.39 8.09 20.06
CA LEU A 18 24.06 8.67 20.18
C LEU A 18 23.04 8.01 19.21
N ALA A 19 23.46 7.65 18.00
CA ALA A 19 22.61 6.94 17.04
C ALA A 19 22.25 5.54 17.53
N CYS A 20 23.21 4.79 18.10
CA CYS A 20 22.96 3.50 18.71
C CYS A 20 22.00 3.60 19.90
N GLU A 21 22.24 4.55 20.82
CA GLU A 21 21.36 4.80 21.96
C GLU A 21 19.93 5.11 21.50
N ARG A 22 19.79 5.97 20.48
CA ARG A 22 18.49 6.33 19.93
C ARG A 22 17.80 5.13 19.29
N LEU A 23 18.50 4.38 18.45
CA LEU A 23 17.93 3.22 17.76
C LEU A 23 17.52 2.14 18.77
N LEU A 24 18.35 1.84 19.78
CA LEU A 24 17.99 0.93 20.87
C LEU A 24 16.75 1.38 21.64
N ALA A 25 16.62 2.69 21.90
CA ALA A 25 15.46 3.25 22.60
C ALA A 25 14.17 3.26 21.77
N MET A 26 14.26 3.05 20.45
CA MET A 26 13.11 2.96 19.55
C MET A 26 12.54 1.54 19.43
N GLN A 27 13.20 0.52 20.00
CA GLN A 27 12.69 -0.84 19.96
C GLN A 27 11.37 -0.94 20.74
N ASP A 28 10.37 -1.57 20.14
CA ASP A 28 9.15 -1.92 20.83
C ASP A 28 9.42 -2.97 21.93
N ALA A 29 8.59 -2.99 22.97
CA ALA A 29 8.69 -3.96 24.05
C ALA A 29 8.56 -5.42 23.56
N ALA A 30 7.83 -5.64 22.46
CA ALA A 30 7.70 -6.93 21.80
C ALA A 30 8.97 -7.36 21.02
N GLY A 31 9.92 -6.45 20.79
CA GLY A 31 11.24 -6.76 20.23
C GLY A 31 11.48 -6.29 18.80
N TRP A 32 10.46 -5.79 18.11
CA TRP A 32 10.61 -5.25 16.75
C TRP A 32 10.95 -3.75 16.75
N TRP A 33 11.45 -3.29 15.60
CA TRP A 33 11.51 -1.88 15.22
C TRP A 33 10.51 -1.63 14.11
N ARG A 34 9.93 -0.44 14.10
CA ARG A 34 9.06 0.01 13.01
C ARG A 34 9.05 1.53 12.95
N GLY A 35 9.38 2.08 11.79
CA GLY A 35 9.09 3.47 11.45
C GLY A 35 7.71 3.61 10.82
N GLU A 36 7.18 4.82 10.78
CA GLU A 36 6.00 5.09 9.95
C GLU A 36 6.37 5.05 8.47
N LEU A 37 5.60 4.31 7.66
CA LEU A 37 5.79 4.27 6.22
C LEU A 37 5.00 5.38 5.51
N GLN A 38 5.66 6.51 5.29
CA GLN A 38 5.06 7.64 4.57
C GLN A 38 4.97 7.40 3.06
N THR A 39 3.83 7.79 2.48
CA THR A 39 3.61 7.74 1.03
C THR A 39 3.11 9.08 0.49
N ASN A 40 1.81 9.19 0.21
CA ASN A 40 1.14 10.41 -0.21
C ASN A 40 -0.34 10.34 0.20
N VAL A 41 -1.04 11.46 0.05
CA VAL A 41 -2.41 11.65 0.55
C VAL A 41 -3.49 10.81 -0.15
N THR A 42 -3.15 10.05 -1.19
CA THR A 42 -4.14 9.17 -1.83
C THR A 42 -4.62 8.07 -0.90
N MET A 43 -3.77 7.56 0.00
CA MET A 43 -4.17 6.56 0.99
C MET A 43 -5.29 7.10 1.90
N ASP A 44 -5.13 8.35 2.35
CA ASP A 44 -6.08 9.04 3.23
C ASP A 44 -7.39 9.37 2.50
N ALA A 45 -7.27 9.91 1.28
CA ALA A 45 -8.42 10.25 0.45
C ALA A 45 -9.25 9.00 0.10
N GLU A 46 -8.58 7.90 -0.26
CA GLU A 46 -9.24 6.64 -0.61
C GLU A 46 -9.84 5.93 0.61
N ASP A 47 -9.28 6.05 1.82
CA ASP A 47 -9.94 5.60 3.07
C ASP A 47 -11.25 6.35 3.30
N MET A 48 -11.24 7.67 3.13
CA MET A 48 -12.46 8.49 3.25
C MET A 48 -13.51 8.07 2.21
N LEU A 49 -13.09 7.84 0.96
CA LEU A 49 -13.96 7.37 -0.12
C LEU A 49 -14.48 5.95 0.11
N LEU A 50 -13.64 5.03 0.61
CA LEU A 50 -14.08 3.69 0.99
C LEU A 50 -15.18 3.76 2.05
N ARG A 51 -14.95 4.53 3.12
CA ARG A 51 -15.90 4.64 4.23
C ARG A 51 -17.21 5.29 3.80
N GLU A 52 -17.14 6.29 2.92
CA GLU A 52 -18.33 6.89 2.30
C GLU A 52 -19.05 5.84 1.44
N PHE A 53 -18.31 5.11 0.60
CA PHE A 53 -18.88 4.06 -0.24
C PHE A 53 -19.53 2.94 0.58
N LEU A 54 -19.00 2.59 1.75
CA LEU A 54 -19.59 1.58 2.63
C LEU A 54 -20.72 2.13 3.52
N GLY A 55 -20.88 3.46 3.61
CA GLY A 55 -21.87 4.12 4.47
C GLY A 55 -21.48 4.15 5.95
N ILE A 56 -20.18 4.11 6.25
CA ILE A 56 -19.61 4.07 7.61
C ILE A 56 -18.70 5.26 7.92
N ARG A 57 -18.67 6.27 7.05
CA ARG A 57 -17.86 7.47 7.26
C ARG A 57 -18.32 8.24 8.50
N GLN A 58 -17.36 8.66 9.31
CA GLN A 58 -17.60 9.44 10.52
C GLN A 58 -17.01 10.84 10.36
N ALA A 59 -17.81 11.87 10.61
CA ALA A 59 -17.42 13.27 10.38
C ALA A 59 -16.12 13.64 11.14
N ALA A 60 -16.01 13.31 12.42
CA ALA A 60 -14.83 13.64 13.23
C ALA A 60 -13.54 12.97 12.72
N ALA A 61 -13.61 11.71 12.30
CA ALA A 61 -12.46 11.02 11.71
C ALA A 61 -12.08 11.64 10.35
N SER A 62 -13.08 11.96 9.52
CA SER A 62 -12.87 12.63 8.23
C SER A 62 -12.24 14.01 8.37
N GLU A 63 -12.62 14.80 9.37
CA GLU A 63 -11.98 16.10 9.62
C GLU A 63 -10.51 15.96 10.01
N ARG A 64 -10.16 14.98 10.85
CA ARG A 64 -8.76 14.70 11.21
C ARG A 64 -7.94 14.25 10.00
N SER A 65 -8.51 13.44 9.11
CA SER A 65 -7.85 13.09 7.84
C SER A 65 -7.75 14.27 6.88
N ALA A 66 -8.79 15.09 6.78
CA ALA A 66 -8.73 16.32 6.00
C ALA A 66 -7.72 17.33 6.54
N ALA A 67 -7.52 17.42 7.86
CA ALA A 67 -6.49 18.25 8.46
C ALA A 67 -5.08 17.85 7.97
N TRP A 68 -4.79 16.54 7.96
CA TRP A 68 -3.56 16.01 7.37
C TRP A 68 -3.47 16.32 5.87
N ILE A 69 -4.53 16.04 5.09
CA ILE A 69 -4.52 16.31 3.64
C ILE A 69 -4.26 17.80 3.35
N ARG A 70 -4.90 18.72 4.08
CA ARG A 70 -4.66 20.17 3.93
C ARG A 70 -3.22 20.54 4.28
N SER A 71 -2.62 19.93 5.30
CA SER A 71 -1.23 20.23 5.70
C SER A 71 -0.21 19.80 4.65
N GLN A 72 -0.53 18.77 3.87
CA GLN A 72 0.33 18.28 2.78
C GLN A 72 0.17 19.07 1.48
N GLN A 73 -0.73 20.05 1.43
CA GLN A 73 -0.88 20.88 0.24
C GLN A 73 0.34 21.78 0.06
N ARG A 74 0.90 21.76 -1.15
CA ARG A 74 2.05 22.57 -1.51
C ARG A 74 1.67 24.03 -1.67
N ALA A 75 2.68 24.88 -1.60
CA ALA A 75 2.53 26.32 -1.80
C ALA A 75 1.97 26.70 -3.18
N ASP A 76 1.98 25.82 -4.19
CA ASP A 76 1.39 26.01 -5.53
C ASP A 76 -0.08 25.51 -5.63
N GLY A 77 -0.63 24.93 -4.57
CA GLY A 77 -1.99 24.38 -4.51
C GLY A 77 -2.08 22.88 -4.84
N THR A 78 -0.96 22.21 -5.09
CA THR A 78 -0.93 20.80 -5.53
C THR A 78 -0.51 19.83 -4.43
N TRP A 79 -0.64 18.54 -4.70
CA TRP A 79 -0.06 17.45 -3.89
C TRP A 79 0.88 16.61 -4.74
N ALA A 80 1.94 16.10 -4.11
CA ALA A 80 3.00 15.32 -4.78
C ALA A 80 3.00 13.86 -4.32
N ASN A 81 3.65 12.99 -5.09
CA ASN A 81 3.79 11.57 -4.75
C ASN A 81 4.93 11.27 -3.76
N PHE A 82 5.83 12.24 -3.54
CA PHE A 82 6.98 12.12 -2.64
C PHE A 82 7.39 13.50 -2.13
N HIS A 83 8.11 13.54 -1.01
CA HIS A 83 8.56 14.78 -0.37
C HIS A 83 9.38 15.65 -1.33
N GLY A 84 8.98 16.91 -1.49
CA GLY A 84 9.63 17.86 -2.40
C GLY A 84 9.36 17.63 -3.90
N GLY A 85 8.63 16.58 -4.28
CA GLY A 85 8.29 16.29 -5.68
C GLY A 85 7.35 17.31 -6.33
N PRO A 86 7.20 17.29 -7.66
CA PRO A 86 6.24 18.15 -8.34
C PRO A 86 4.79 17.73 -8.04
N GLY A 87 3.85 18.65 -8.23
CA GLY A 87 2.42 18.33 -8.19
C GLY A 87 2.07 17.20 -9.15
N GLU A 88 1.29 16.23 -8.69
CA GLU A 88 0.80 15.10 -9.48
C GLU A 88 -0.72 15.19 -9.64
N LEU A 89 -1.20 14.94 -10.85
CA LEU A 89 -2.59 15.15 -11.24
C LEU A 89 -3.56 14.32 -10.41
N SER A 90 -3.33 13.00 -10.33
CA SER A 90 -4.23 12.05 -9.69
C SER A 90 -4.29 12.27 -8.18
N THR A 91 -3.13 12.46 -7.55
CA THR A 91 -3.00 12.79 -6.13
C THR A 91 -3.70 14.10 -5.80
N THR A 92 -3.56 15.12 -6.65
CA THR A 92 -4.24 16.41 -6.44
C THR A 92 -5.76 16.29 -6.62
N ILE A 93 -6.24 15.47 -7.57
CA ILE A 93 -7.68 15.20 -7.75
C ILE A 93 -8.26 14.51 -6.51
N GLU A 94 -7.61 13.44 -6.03
CA GLU A 94 -8.10 12.66 -4.90
C GLU A 94 -8.07 13.48 -3.59
N ALA A 95 -7.01 14.27 -3.37
CA ALA A 95 -6.93 15.21 -2.26
C ALA A 95 -8.05 16.26 -2.31
N TYR A 96 -8.25 16.91 -3.46
CA TYR A 96 -9.35 17.86 -3.66
C TYR A 96 -10.70 17.21 -3.34
N TRP A 97 -10.93 16.00 -3.84
CA TRP A 97 -12.18 15.28 -3.63
C TRP A 97 -12.41 14.95 -2.15
N ALA A 98 -11.38 14.50 -1.43
CA ALA A 98 -11.46 14.28 0.01
C ALA A 98 -11.83 15.56 0.79
N LEU A 99 -11.27 16.71 0.40
CA LEU A 99 -11.63 18.00 0.99
C LEU A 99 -13.08 18.42 0.67
N ARG A 100 -13.58 18.10 -0.53
CA ARG A 100 -15.01 18.29 -0.85
C ARG A 100 -15.93 17.43 0.02
N LEU A 101 -15.51 16.20 0.39
CA LEU A 101 -16.30 15.31 1.27
C LEU A 101 -16.49 15.85 2.70
N VAL A 102 -15.57 16.71 3.16
CA VAL A 102 -15.68 17.40 4.46
C VAL A 102 -16.26 18.81 4.34
N GLY A 103 -16.67 19.22 3.13
CA GLY A 103 -17.41 20.46 2.92
C GLY A 103 -16.56 21.68 2.59
N ASP A 104 -15.29 21.52 2.22
CA ASP A 104 -14.50 22.64 1.70
C ASP A 104 -15.19 23.18 0.42
N PRO A 105 -15.48 24.49 0.33
CA PRO A 105 -16.15 25.04 -0.85
C PRO A 105 -15.17 25.09 -2.02
N ALA A 106 -15.66 24.80 -3.23
CA ALA A 106 -14.84 24.79 -4.45
C ALA A 106 -14.16 26.14 -4.75
N GLU A 107 -14.73 27.21 -4.20
CA GLU A 107 -14.37 28.61 -4.35
C GLU A 107 -13.34 29.07 -3.31
N ALA A 108 -13.07 28.25 -2.28
CA ALA A 108 -11.98 28.54 -1.35
C ALA A 108 -10.65 28.63 -2.12
N GLU A 109 -9.77 29.54 -1.70
CA GLU A 109 -8.53 29.82 -2.40
C GLU A 109 -7.68 28.56 -2.59
N HIS A 110 -7.53 27.74 -1.55
CA HIS A 110 -6.76 26.50 -1.62
C HIS A 110 -7.35 25.47 -2.59
N MET A 111 -8.67 25.42 -2.71
CA MET A 111 -9.40 24.56 -3.65
C MET A 111 -9.29 25.09 -5.09
N ARG A 112 -9.44 26.40 -5.29
CA ARG A 112 -9.34 27.03 -6.61
C ARG A 112 -7.99 26.76 -7.28
N ARG A 113 -6.91 26.90 -6.52
CA ARG A 113 -5.55 26.67 -7.01
C ARG A 113 -5.31 25.22 -7.43
N ALA A 114 -5.79 24.27 -6.62
CA ALA A 114 -5.78 22.85 -6.97
C ALA A 114 -6.58 22.59 -8.26
N ALA A 115 -7.78 23.14 -8.37
CA ALA A 115 -8.63 22.98 -9.54
C ALA A 115 -8.03 23.62 -10.81
N GLU A 116 -7.36 24.77 -10.69
CA GLU A 116 -6.61 25.41 -11.78
C GLU A 116 -5.49 24.51 -12.30
N PHE A 117 -4.70 23.92 -11.39
CA PHE A 117 -3.67 22.94 -11.77
C PHE A 117 -4.28 21.70 -12.44
N ILE A 118 -5.34 21.13 -11.87
CA ILE A 118 -6.01 19.94 -12.42
C ILE A 118 -6.48 20.21 -13.85
N ARG A 119 -7.16 21.33 -14.10
CA ARG A 119 -7.61 21.71 -15.45
C ARG A 119 -6.44 21.91 -16.41
N ALA A 120 -5.37 22.56 -15.96
CA ALA A 120 -4.17 22.78 -16.76
C ALA A 120 -3.45 21.47 -17.16
N GLN A 121 -3.58 20.42 -16.35
CA GLN A 121 -3.05 19.08 -16.62
C GLN A 121 -4.03 18.20 -17.45
N GLY A 122 -5.15 18.77 -17.90
CA GLY A 122 -6.14 18.10 -18.76
C GLY A 122 -7.28 17.42 -18.00
N GLY A 123 -7.51 17.81 -16.75
CA GLY A 123 -8.71 17.45 -15.98
C GLY A 123 -8.75 16.00 -15.52
N ILE A 124 -9.92 15.59 -14.99
CA ILE A 124 -10.15 14.21 -14.55
C ILE A 124 -10.05 13.19 -15.70
N GLU A 125 -10.23 13.65 -16.94
CA GLU A 125 -10.07 12.85 -18.15
C GLU A 125 -8.64 12.30 -18.32
N ARG A 126 -7.66 12.98 -17.72
CA ARG A 126 -6.23 12.62 -17.78
C ARG A 126 -5.72 11.91 -16.53
N ALA A 127 -6.57 11.72 -15.52
CA ALA A 127 -6.21 11.01 -14.30
C ALA A 127 -5.84 9.54 -14.56
N ARG A 128 -5.08 8.94 -13.65
CA ARG A 128 -4.77 7.50 -13.71
C ARG A 128 -6.06 6.66 -13.60
N VAL A 129 -5.99 5.42 -14.10
CA VAL A 129 -7.13 4.48 -14.12
C VAL A 129 -7.73 4.25 -12.72
N PHE A 130 -6.92 4.22 -11.66
CA PHE A 130 -7.42 4.05 -10.29
C PHE A 130 -8.31 5.23 -9.84
N THR A 131 -7.89 6.47 -10.09
CA THR A 131 -8.70 7.67 -9.79
C THR A 131 -10.00 7.66 -10.59
N GLN A 132 -9.94 7.32 -11.87
CA GLN A 132 -11.13 7.19 -12.72
C GLN A 132 -12.06 6.06 -12.25
N LEU A 133 -11.50 4.99 -11.68
CA LEU A 133 -12.28 3.89 -11.10
C LEU A 133 -13.02 4.37 -9.85
N TRP A 134 -12.36 5.10 -8.96
CA TRP A 134 -13.00 5.74 -7.83
C TRP A 134 -14.11 6.69 -8.28
N LEU A 135 -13.84 7.57 -9.24
CA LEU A 135 -14.86 8.46 -9.82
C LEU A 135 -16.06 7.66 -10.38
N ALA A 136 -15.83 6.50 -10.99
CA ALA A 136 -16.91 5.65 -11.50
C ALA A 136 -17.75 5.00 -10.40
N LEU A 137 -17.16 4.62 -9.26
CA LEU A 137 -17.91 4.12 -8.09
C LEU A 137 -18.96 5.14 -7.61
N PHE A 138 -18.68 6.44 -7.76
CA PHE A 138 -19.54 7.54 -7.33
C PHE A 138 -20.32 8.21 -8.47
N GLY A 139 -20.24 7.70 -9.71
CA GLY A 139 -20.98 8.24 -10.85
C GLY A 139 -20.41 9.49 -11.48
N LEU A 140 -19.21 9.89 -11.09
CA LEU A 140 -18.47 11.04 -11.63
C LEU A 140 -17.67 10.67 -12.89
N TRP A 141 -17.62 9.38 -13.24
CA TRP A 141 -16.98 8.86 -14.45
C TRP A 141 -17.76 7.66 -15.00
N SER A 142 -17.74 7.45 -16.31
CA SER A 142 -18.41 6.28 -16.91
C SER A 142 -17.55 5.02 -16.82
N TRP A 143 -18.16 3.91 -16.36
CA TRP A 143 -17.57 2.58 -16.39
C TRP A 143 -17.11 2.14 -17.79
N ASP A 144 -17.73 2.69 -18.85
CA ASP A 144 -17.43 2.35 -20.24
C ASP A 144 -16.10 2.95 -20.72
N HIS A 145 -15.57 3.97 -20.04
CA HIS A 145 -14.26 4.54 -20.34
C HIS A 145 -13.11 3.76 -19.71
N LEU A 146 -13.37 2.99 -18.64
CA LEU A 146 -12.35 2.20 -17.96
C LEU A 146 -11.94 0.95 -18.76
N PRO A 147 -10.66 0.53 -18.71
CA PRO A 147 -10.17 -0.71 -19.33
C PRO A 147 -10.97 -1.95 -18.93
N ALA A 148 -11.15 -2.90 -19.84
CA ALA A 148 -11.81 -4.17 -19.58
C ALA A 148 -11.04 -4.98 -18.52
N LEU A 149 -11.76 -5.57 -17.57
CA LEU A 149 -11.21 -6.42 -16.52
C LEU A 149 -12.23 -7.52 -16.17
N PRO A 150 -12.48 -8.47 -17.09
CA PRO A 150 -13.48 -9.49 -16.87
C PRO A 150 -13.04 -10.45 -15.76
N PRO A 151 -13.94 -10.81 -14.82
CA PRO A 151 -13.61 -11.74 -13.74
C PRO A 151 -13.18 -13.12 -14.25
N GLU A 152 -13.54 -13.49 -15.49
CA GLU A 152 -13.12 -14.73 -16.14
C GLU A 152 -11.59 -14.93 -16.19
N ILE A 153 -10.79 -13.88 -15.97
CA ILE A 153 -9.32 -13.99 -15.82
C ILE A 153 -8.90 -15.01 -14.74
N VAL A 154 -9.70 -15.20 -13.68
CA VAL A 154 -9.41 -16.17 -12.60
C VAL A 154 -9.61 -17.63 -13.02
N LEU A 155 -10.23 -17.86 -14.17
CA LEU A 155 -10.43 -19.19 -14.76
C LEU A 155 -9.27 -19.61 -15.66
N LEU A 156 -8.38 -18.66 -16.04
CA LEU A 156 -7.24 -18.96 -16.88
C LEU A 156 -6.25 -19.87 -16.14
N GLY A 157 -5.88 -20.98 -16.80
CA GLY A 157 -4.88 -21.90 -16.26
C GLY A 157 -3.49 -21.26 -16.22
N ARG A 158 -2.62 -21.77 -15.34
CA ARG A 158 -1.25 -21.25 -15.10
C ARG A 158 -0.33 -21.19 -16.34
N ARG A 159 -0.68 -21.92 -17.40
CA ARG A 159 0.08 -21.94 -18.68
C ARG A 159 -0.47 -20.96 -19.72
N VAL A 160 -1.60 -20.33 -19.44
CA VAL A 160 -2.24 -19.36 -20.33
C VAL A 160 -1.65 -17.97 -20.02
N PRO A 161 -1.16 -17.21 -21.03
CA PRO A 161 -0.67 -15.87 -20.81
C PRO A 161 -1.72 -14.95 -20.17
N LEU A 162 -1.29 -14.06 -19.28
CA LEU A 162 -2.15 -13.12 -18.54
C LEU A 162 -3.08 -13.81 -17.53
N ASN A 163 -2.78 -15.05 -17.13
CA ASN A 163 -3.42 -15.61 -15.94
C ASN A 163 -3.01 -14.78 -14.70
N ILE A 164 -3.82 -14.82 -13.65
CA ILE A 164 -3.58 -13.98 -12.47
C ILE A 164 -2.19 -14.19 -11.81
N TYR A 165 -1.57 -15.36 -12.00
CA TYR A 165 -0.23 -15.67 -11.47
C TYR A 165 0.93 -15.23 -12.38
N ASP A 166 0.63 -14.56 -13.51
CA ASP A 166 1.61 -13.80 -14.31
C ASP A 166 1.82 -12.37 -13.80
N PHE A 167 0.93 -11.87 -12.96
CA PHE A 167 1.05 -10.56 -12.32
C PHE A 167 1.78 -10.68 -10.98
N ALA A 168 2.49 -9.60 -10.60
CA ALA A 168 3.06 -9.45 -9.26
C ALA A 168 1.98 -9.57 -8.17
N CYS A 169 2.34 -10.00 -6.96
CA CYS A 169 1.39 -10.25 -5.86
C CYS A 169 0.48 -9.05 -5.57
N TRP A 170 1.05 -7.84 -5.44
CA TRP A 170 0.32 -6.60 -5.19
C TRP A 170 -0.73 -6.29 -6.28
N ALA A 171 -0.35 -6.50 -7.55
CA ALA A 171 -1.23 -6.27 -8.68
C ALA A 171 -2.28 -7.38 -8.82
N ARG A 172 -1.93 -8.63 -8.52
CA ARG A 172 -2.81 -9.80 -8.63
C ARG A 172 -4.05 -9.66 -7.75
N GLN A 173 -3.84 -9.36 -6.47
CA GLN A 173 -4.94 -9.20 -5.52
C GLN A 173 -5.88 -8.07 -5.95
N THR A 174 -5.30 -6.93 -6.34
CA THR A 174 -6.02 -5.78 -6.89
C THR A 174 -6.83 -6.14 -8.13
N ILE A 175 -6.25 -6.88 -9.08
CA ILE A 175 -6.92 -7.33 -10.31
C ILE A 175 -8.12 -8.23 -9.98
N VAL A 176 -7.97 -9.20 -9.07
CA VAL A 176 -9.05 -10.12 -8.72
C VAL A 176 -10.21 -9.34 -8.09
N ALA A 177 -9.93 -8.49 -7.11
CA ALA A 177 -10.94 -7.66 -6.45
C ALA A 177 -11.63 -6.71 -7.43
N LEU A 178 -10.87 -5.93 -8.21
CA LEU A 178 -11.42 -4.98 -9.17
C LEU A 178 -12.21 -5.66 -10.29
N SER A 179 -11.87 -6.90 -10.66
CA SER A 179 -12.66 -7.63 -11.67
C SER A 179 -14.10 -7.89 -11.20
N LEU A 180 -14.31 -8.11 -9.89
CA LEU A 180 -15.63 -8.24 -9.29
C LEU A 180 -16.35 -6.89 -9.23
N VAL A 181 -15.65 -5.84 -8.77
CA VAL A 181 -16.20 -4.47 -8.69
C VAL A 181 -16.65 -4.01 -10.08
N LYS A 182 -15.80 -4.14 -11.09
CA LYS A 182 -16.11 -3.76 -12.47
C LYS A 182 -17.21 -4.62 -13.08
N ALA A 183 -17.32 -5.91 -12.73
CA ALA A 183 -18.43 -6.75 -13.20
C ALA A 183 -19.79 -6.29 -12.67
N ARG A 184 -19.83 -5.60 -11.52
CA ARG A 184 -21.05 -5.06 -10.89
C ARG A 184 -21.38 -3.63 -11.33
N ARG A 185 -20.36 -2.83 -11.69
CA ARG A 185 -20.50 -1.42 -12.09
C ARG A 185 -21.38 -0.60 -11.12
N PRO A 186 -21.06 -0.59 -9.81
CA PRO A 186 -21.89 0.10 -8.82
C PRO A 186 -21.91 1.62 -9.07
N LEU A 187 -22.94 2.26 -8.52
CA LEU A 187 -23.12 3.71 -8.54
C LEU A 187 -23.64 4.14 -7.17
N ARG A 188 -22.83 4.90 -6.42
CA ARG A 188 -23.24 5.55 -5.16
C ARG A 188 -23.06 7.06 -5.30
N PRO A 189 -24.08 7.81 -5.73
CA PRO A 189 -23.92 9.25 -5.98
C PRO A 189 -23.64 10.02 -4.68
N LEU A 190 -22.89 11.13 -4.81
CA LEU A 190 -22.67 12.11 -3.75
C LEU A 190 -23.62 13.29 -3.89
N ASP A 191 -23.77 14.08 -2.83
CA ASP A 191 -24.59 15.30 -2.82
C ASP A 191 -23.95 16.48 -3.57
N PHE A 192 -22.73 16.30 -4.10
CA PHE A 192 -22.02 17.30 -4.88
C PHE A 192 -21.37 16.69 -6.12
N THR A 193 -21.00 17.56 -7.06
CA THR A 193 -20.25 17.20 -8.26
C THR A 193 -18.82 17.74 -8.21
N LEU A 194 -17.95 17.21 -9.08
CA LEU A 194 -16.60 17.72 -9.34
C LEU A 194 -16.48 18.36 -10.74
N GLN A 195 -17.55 19.04 -11.20
CA GLN A 195 -17.62 19.58 -12.56
C GLN A 195 -16.50 20.58 -12.85
N GLU A 196 -16.09 21.35 -11.85
CA GLU A 196 -15.00 22.31 -11.92
C GLU A 196 -13.62 21.67 -12.16
N LEU A 197 -13.47 20.35 -12.02
CA LEU A 197 -12.23 19.62 -12.28
C LEU A 197 -12.11 19.10 -13.72
N HIS A 198 -13.20 19.11 -14.49
CA HIS A 198 -13.17 18.69 -15.89
C HIS A 198 -12.37 19.66 -16.74
N CYS A 199 -11.68 19.11 -17.75
CA CYS A 199 -11.00 19.95 -18.72
C CYS A 199 -12.03 20.76 -19.54
N PRO A 200 -11.85 22.09 -19.71
CA PRO A 200 -12.71 22.86 -20.60
C PRO A 200 -12.70 22.25 -22.01
N PRO A 201 -13.85 22.16 -22.71
CA PRO A 201 -13.92 21.52 -24.04
C PRO A 201 -12.93 22.09 -25.07
N ALA A 202 -12.60 23.38 -24.95
CA ALA A 202 -11.63 24.05 -25.82
C ALA A 202 -10.16 23.60 -25.59
N GLN A 203 -9.87 22.98 -24.45
CA GLN A 203 -8.54 22.50 -24.05
C GLN A 203 -8.51 20.98 -23.90
N ALA A 204 -9.61 20.29 -24.22
CA ALA A 204 -9.71 18.85 -24.15
C ALA A 204 -8.54 18.21 -24.92
N PRO A 205 -7.80 17.25 -24.32
CA PRO A 205 -6.66 16.62 -24.97
C PRO A 205 -7.08 16.05 -26.33
N ALA A 206 -6.25 16.24 -27.35
CA ALA A 206 -6.47 15.71 -28.69
C ALA A 206 -6.36 14.17 -28.70
N GLY A 207 -7.43 13.49 -28.28
CA GLY A 207 -7.50 12.03 -28.20
C GLY A 207 -6.47 11.40 -27.25
N GLU A 208 -6.63 10.11 -26.96
CA GLU A 208 -5.61 9.34 -26.27
C GLU A 208 -4.31 9.30 -27.11
N PRO A 209 -3.12 9.38 -26.47
CA PRO A 209 -1.85 9.24 -27.18
C PRO A 209 -1.85 7.96 -28.02
N ARG A 210 -1.56 8.08 -29.33
CA ARG A 210 -1.54 6.91 -30.21
C ARG A 210 -0.54 5.88 -29.69
N PRO A 211 -0.93 4.61 -29.56
CA PRO A 211 -0.06 3.57 -29.02
C PRO A 211 1.21 3.44 -29.86
N SER A 212 2.36 3.79 -29.28
CA SER A 212 3.65 3.88 -29.97
C SER A 212 4.27 2.50 -30.24
N SER A 213 4.01 1.51 -29.37
CA SER A 213 4.61 0.18 -29.46
C SER A 213 3.66 -0.88 -30.07
N LYS A 214 4.24 -1.95 -30.64
CA LYS A 214 3.46 -3.13 -31.10
C LYS A 214 2.67 -3.77 -29.96
N ARG A 215 3.26 -3.82 -28.76
CA ARG A 215 2.64 -4.37 -27.55
C ARG A 215 1.43 -3.53 -27.12
N THR A 216 1.57 -2.21 -27.06
CA THR A 216 0.48 -1.30 -26.68
C THR A 216 -0.67 -1.37 -27.69
N ARG A 217 -0.37 -1.49 -29.00
CA ARG A 217 -1.38 -1.72 -30.03
C ARG A 217 -2.11 -3.05 -29.86
N TRP A 218 -1.39 -4.12 -29.54
CA TRP A 218 -1.99 -5.43 -29.27
C TRP A 218 -2.88 -5.40 -28.03
N LEU A 219 -2.41 -4.80 -26.93
CA LEU A 219 -3.20 -4.61 -25.70
C LEU A 219 -4.46 -3.79 -25.95
N GLY A 220 -4.38 -2.69 -26.71
CA GLY A 220 -5.56 -1.89 -27.05
C GLY A 220 -6.59 -2.67 -27.89
N ARG A 221 -6.14 -3.54 -28.80
CA ARG A 221 -7.05 -4.44 -29.54
C ARG A 221 -7.68 -5.49 -28.64
N LEU A 222 -6.90 -6.06 -27.73
CA LEU A 222 -7.40 -7.00 -26.73
C LEU A 222 -8.47 -6.34 -25.87
N ASP A 223 -8.22 -5.12 -25.39
CA ASP A 223 -9.17 -4.33 -24.60
C ASP A 223 -10.50 -4.11 -25.34
N ILE A 224 -10.47 -3.74 -26.62
CA ILE A 224 -11.70 -3.59 -27.44
C ILE A 224 -12.49 -4.91 -27.50
N VAL A 225 -11.81 -6.04 -27.69
CA VAL A 225 -12.47 -7.36 -27.73
C VAL A 225 -13.06 -7.71 -26.37
N LEU A 226 -12.32 -7.47 -25.28
CA LEU A 226 -12.78 -7.74 -23.93
C LEU A 226 -13.95 -6.85 -23.53
N ARG A 227 -13.96 -5.56 -23.90
CA ARG A 227 -15.12 -4.67 -23.66
C ARG A 227 -16.38 -5.17 -24.38
N ARG A 228 -16.24 -5.68 -25.61
CA ARG A 228 -17.36 -6.30 -26.35
C ARG A 228 -17.87 -7.57 -25.66
N TYR A 229 -16.95 -8.40 -25.15
CA TYR A 229 -17.31 -9.58 -24.35
C TYR A 229 -18.01 -9.18 -23.04
N GLU A 230 -17.52 -8.16 -22.33
CA GLU A 230 -18.12 -7.68 -21.08
C GLU A 230 -19.55 -7.16 -21.27
N ALA A 231 -19.89 -6.62 -22.44
CA ALA A 231 -21.26 -6.21 -22.76
C ALA A 231 -22.22 -7.41 -22.88
N HIS A 232 -21.72 -8.58 -23.28
CA HIS A 232 -22.51 -9.80 -23.47
C HIS A 232 -21.76 -11.05 -23.01
N PRO A 233 -21.50 -11.19 -21.69
CA PRO A 233 -20.66 -12.28 -21.19
C PRO A 233 -21.41 -13.60 -21.22
N LEU A 234 -20.67 -14.71 -21.33
CA LEU A 234 -21.25 -16.03 -21.22
C LEU A 234 -21.70 -16.26 -19.77
N GLY A 235 -23.00 -16.21 -19.51
CA GLY A 235 -23.56 -16.15 -18.16
C GLY A 235 -23.11 -17.27 -17.21
N VAL A 236 -22.91 -18.49 -17.72
CA VAL A 236 -22.39 -19.62 -16.91
C VAL A 236 -20.93 -19.38 -16.51
N LEU A 237 -20.09 -18.94 -17.45
CA LEU A 237 -18.68 -18.61 -17.17
C LEU A 237 -18.58 -17.43 -16.22
N ARG A 238 -19.41 -16.39 -16.41
CA ARG A 238 -19.45 -15.22 -15.53
C ARG A 238 -19.78 -15.60 -14.09
N ARG A 239 -20.80 -16.43 -13.87
CA ARG A 239 -21.16 -16.91 -12.52
C ARG A 239 -20.04 -17.73 -11.89
N LEU A 240 -19.42 -18.63 -12.64
CA LEU A 240 -18.31 -19.44 -12.16
C LEU A 240 -17.09 -18.57 -11.80
N ALA A 241 -16.77 -17.60 -12.65
CA ALA A 241 -15.67 -16.68 -12.46
C ALA A 241 -15.86 -15.81 -11.20
N VAL A 242 -17.06 -15.23 -11.04
CA VAL A 242 -17.40 -14.44 -9.86
C VAL A 242 -17.26 -15.28 -8.58
N ALA A 243 -17.85 -16.47 -8.55
CA ALA A 243 -17.75 -17.37 -7.39
C ALA A 243 -16.29 -17.79 -7.08
N ARG A 244 -15.46 -18.00 -8.12
CA ARG A 244 -14.04 -18.35 -7.92
C ARG A 244 -13.22 -17.15 -7.45
N ALA A 245 -13.46 -15.96 -7.99
CA ALA A 245 -12.78 -14.73 -7.57
C ALA A 245 -13.15 -14.37 -6.13
N GLU A 246 -14.42 -14.49 -5.75
CA GLU A 246 -14.88 -14.23 -4.38
C GLU A 246 -14.22 -15.18 -3.37
N ARG A 247 -14.23 -16.49 -3.65
CA ARG A 247 -13.49 -17.46 -2.82
C ARG A 247 -12.01 -17.15 -2.75
N TRP A 248 -11.40 -16.79 -3.89
CA TRP A 248 -9.97 -16.46 -3.95
C TRP A 248 -9.62 -15.29 -3.03
N ILE A 249 -10.48 -14.26 -2.97
CA ILE A 249 -10.33 -13.11 -2.05
C ILE A 249 -10.47 -13.59 -0.59
N VAL A 250 -11.54 -14.31 -0.25
CA VAL A 250 -11.78 -14.76 1.13
C VAL A 250 -10.65 -15.67 1.65
N GLU A 251 -10.15 -16.58 0.81
CA GLU A 251 -9.06 -17.51 1.15
C GLU A 251 -7.72 -16.82 1.41
N ARG A 252 -7.52 -15.58 0.94
CA ARG A 252 -6.26 -14.83 1.03
C ARG A 252 -6.30 -13.65 1.99
N GLN A 253 -7.36 -13.52 2.77
CA GLN A 253 -7.36 -12.53 3.83
C GLN A 253 -6.34 -12.95 4.89
N GLU A 254 -5.41 -12.04 5.19
CA GLU A 254 -4.39 -12.24 6.21
C GLU A 254 -4.98 -12.17 7.63
N SER A 255 -4.19 -12.57 8.64
CA SER A 255 -4.64 -12.62 10.04
C SER A 255 -4.98 -11.23 10.59
N ASP A 256 -4.30 -10.19 10.11
CA ASP A 256 -4.60 -8.79 10.40
C ASP A 256 -5.80 -8.24 9.60
N GLY A 257 -6.48 -9.07 8.81
CA GLY A 257 -7.64 -8.68 8.01
C GLY A 257 -7.29 -8.02 6.68
N SER A 258 -6.01 -7.77 6.39
CA SER A 258 -5.54 -7.18 5.15
C SER A 258 -5.56 -8.19 3.99
N TRP A 259 -5.26 -7.69 2.80
CA TRP A 259 -4.96 -8.50 1.63
C TRP A 259 -3.53 -8.21 1.17
N GLY A 260 -2.61 -9.02 1.69
CA GLY A 260 -1.17 -8.90 1.47
C GLY A 260 -0.56 -7.62 2.03
N GLY A 261 -1.04 -7.15 3.18
CA GLY A 261 -0.40 -6.06 3.94
C GLY A 261 -0.50 -4.66 3.35
N ILE A 262 -1.16 -4.49 2.20
CA ILE A 262 -1.15 -3.22 1.44
C ILE A 262 -2.55 -2.67 1.14
N GLN A 263 -2.67 -1.33 1.12
CA GLN A 263 -3.95 -0.63 0.99
C GLN A 263 -4.76 -0.98 -0.28
N PRO A 264 -4.20 -1.01 -1.51
CA PRO A 264 -5.05 -1.10 -2.71
C PRO A 264 -5.88 -2.39 -2.81
N PRO A 265 -5.30 -3.60 -2.73
CA PRO A 265 -6.10 -4.82 -2.75
C PRO A 265 -7.03 -4.93 -1.54
N TRP A 266 -6.68 -4.35 -0.40
CA TRP A 266 -7.51 -4.37 0.79
C TRP A 266 -8.82 -3.60 0.56
N VAL A 267 -8.71 -2.35 0.14
CA VAL A 267 -9.84 -1.46 -0.10
C VAL A 267 -10.76 -2.04 -1.18
N TYR A 268 -10.20 -2.52 -2.28
CA TYR A 268 -11.01 -3.11 -3.35
C TYR A 268 -11.63 -4.46 -2.97
N SER A 269 -11.00 -5.25 -2.11
CA SER A 269 -11.56 -6.51 -1.60
C SER A 269 -12.78 -6.25 -0.72
N LEU A 270 -12.72 -5.25 0.17
CA LEU A 270 -13.87 -4.83 0.97
C LEU A 270 -15.04 -4.36 0.10
N ILE A 271 -14.77 -3.54 -0.93
CA ILE A 271 -15.79 -3.11 -1.90
C ILE A 271 -16.37 -4.32 -2.64
N ALA A 272 -15.52 -5.24 -3.12
CA ALA A 272 -15.95 -6.42 -3.86
C ALA A 272 -16.86 -7.33 -3.02
N LEU A 273 -16.49 -7.60 -1.77
CA LEU A 273 -17.25 -8.42 -0.83
C LEU A 273 -18.58 -7.75 -0.44
N HIS A 274 -18.56 -6.45 -0.17
CA HIS A 274 -19.78 -5.68 0.08
C HIS A 274 -20.76 -5.75 -1.09
N LEU A 275 -20.28 -5.61 -2.33
CA LEU A 275 -21.07 -5.79 -3.56
C LEU A 275 -21.49 -7.25 -3.80
N GLY A 276 -20.78 -8.21 -3.20
CA GLY A 276 -21.15 -9.62 -3.13
C GLY A 276 -22.29 -9.91 -2.15
N GLY A 277 -22.67 -8.94 -1.31
CA GLY A 277 -23.73 -9.07 -0.32
C GLY A 277 -23.25 -9.46 1.08
N TYR A 278 -21.95 -9.35 1.35
CA TYR A 278 -21.40 -9.59 2.69
C TYR A 278 -21.77 -8.40 3.58
N PRO A 279 -22.50 -8.62 4.70
CA PRO A 279 -22.81 -7.53 5.62
C PRO A 279 -21.54 -7.08 6.36
N LEU A 280 -21.54 -5.85 6.87
CA LEU A 280 -20.36 -5.23 7.51
C LEU A 280 -19.90 -6.00 8.77
N ASP A 281 -20.81 -6.71 9.43
CA ASP A 281 -20.54 -7.55 10.60
C ASP A 281 -20.06 -8.97 10.24
N HIS A 282 -20.08 -9.35 8.96
CA HIS A 282 -19.53 -10.62 8.49
C HIS A 282 -18.05 -10.72 8.91
N PRO A 283 -17.57 -11.88 9.41
CA PRO A 283 -16.21 -12.01 9.96
C PRO A 283 -15.10 -11.48 9.05
N VAL A 284 -15.16 -11.74 7.74
CA VAL A 284 -14.19 -11.23 6.76
C VAL A 284 -14.25 -9.71 6.61
N MET A 285 -15.45 -9.12 6.56
CA MET A 285 -15.63 -7.66 6.45
C MET A 285 -15.15 -6.97 7.73
N ARG A 286 -15.62 -7.44 8.89
CA ARG A 286 -15.25 -6.91 10.20
C ARG A 286 -13.75 -6.94 10.43
N ARG A 287 -13.07 -8.07 10.19
CA ARG A 287 -11.62 -8.16 10.33
C ARG A 287 -10.89 -7.18 9.41
N GLY A 288 -11.35 -7.04 8.17
CA GLY A 288 -10.76 -6.10 7.22
C GLY A 288 -10.95 -4.63 7.64
N LEU A 289 -12.09 -4.27 8.22
CA LEU A 289 -12.32 -2.93 8.75
C LEU A 289 -11.51 -2.67 10.03
N GLU A 290 -11.48 -3.63 10.95
CA GLU A 290 -10.67 -3.56 12.18
C GLU A 290 -9.17 -3.46 11.87
N GLY A 291 -8.70 -4.13 10.83
CA GLY A 291 -7.31 -4.03 10.39
C GLY A 291 -6.97 -2.67 9.79
N LEU A 292 -7.88 -2.03 9.03
CA LEU A 292 -7.65 -0.67 8.56
C LEU A 292 -7.46 0.29 9.74
N GLU A 293 -8.21 0.12 10.84
CA GLU A 293 -7.98 0.94 12.04
C GLU A 293 -6.60 0.72 12.66
N ARG A 294 -5.98 -0.46 12.54
CA ARG A 294 -4.60 -0.70 13.00
C ARG A 294 -3.53 -0.03 12.15
N PHE A 295 -3.86 0.30 10.90
CA PHE A 295 -2.97 1.02 9.98
C PHE A 295 -3.17 2.54 10.06
N MET A 296 -4.10 3.01 10.90
CA MET A 296 -4.26 4.43 11.16
C MET A 296 -3.21 4.92 12.13
N VAL A 297 -2.55 6.01 11.73
CA VAL A 297 -1.71 6.80 12.60
C VAL A 297 -2.50 8.04 13.00
N GLU A 298 -2.73 8.18 14.30
CA GLU A 298 -3.29 9.38 14.89
C GLU A 298 -2.17 10.22 15.48
N ASP A 299 -2.19 11.52 15.21
CA ASP A 299 -1.11 12.42 15.59
C ASP A 299 -1.66 13.73 16.09
N ARG A 300 -0.98 14.31 17.08
CA ARG A 300 -1.32 15.60 17.68
C ARG A 300 -0.10 16.47 17.76
N ASP A 301 -0.17 17.65 17.15
CA ASP A 301 0.89 18.66 17.19
C ASP A 301 2.28 18.09 16.81
N ASP A 302 2.33 17.21 15.80
CA ASP A 302 3.52 16.54 15.28
C ASP A 302 4.34 15.76 16.33
N ALA A 303 3.66 15.08 17.26
CA ALA A 303 4.30 14.25 18.28
C ALA A 303 5.21 13.15 17.69
N HIS A 304 4.91 12.70 16.47
CA HIS A 304 5.71 11.70 15.75
C HIS A 304 6.86 12.31 14.93
N GLY A 305 6.92 13.64 14.80
CA GLY A 305 8.00 14.34 14.08
C GLY A 305 8.00 14.09 12.57
N VAL A 306 6.83 13.91 11.99
CA VAL A 306 6.63 13.54 10.58
C VAL A 306 6.06 14.68 9.73
N GLY A 307 5.96 15.88 10.31
CA GLY A 307 5.37 17.06 9.68
C GLY A 307 3.84 17.11 9.77
N ALA A 308 3.24 16.57 10.84
CA ALA A 308 1.81 16.70 11.10
C ALA A 308 1.40 18.15 11.41
N PRO A 309 0.17 18.56 11.08
CA PRO A 309 -0.31 19.89 11.42
C PRO A 309 -0.50 20.05 12.94
N SER A 310 -0.62 21.30 13.40
CA SER A 310 -1.10 21.56 14.76
C SER A 310 -2.56 21.11 14.91
N GLY A 311 -2.90 20.65 16.11
CA GLY A 311 -4.16 19.98 16.40
C GLY A 311 -4.09 18.49 16.10
N GLU A 312 -5.26 17.87 15.93
CA GLU A 312 -5.40 16.44 15.71
C GLU A 312 -5.45 16.12 14.22
N SER A 313 -4.70 15.09 13.81
CA SER A 313 -4.66 14.60 12.44
C SER A 313 -4.67 13.07 12.43
N ARG A 314 -5.10 12.50 11.31
CA ARG A 314 -5.20 11.05 11.11
C ARG A 314 -4.78 10.68 9.70
N ARG A 315 -3.88 9.73 9.54
CA ARG A 315 -3.39 9.26 8.24
C ARG A 315 -3.34 7.74 8.18
N LEU A 316 -3.46 7.18 6.98
CA LEU A 316 -3.39 5.74 6.70
C LEU A 316 -2.01 5.38 6.17
N GLU A 317 -1.34 4.42 6.83
CA GLU A 317 -0.14 3.80 6.26
C GLU A 317 -0.51 2.93 5.05
N ALA A 318 0.24 3.05 3.97
CA ALA A 318 0.01 2.21 2.78
C ALA A 318 0.35 0.73 3.04
N CYS A 319 1.31 0.51 3.95
CA CYS A 319 1.88 -0.76 4.40
C CYS A 319 2.62 -0.51 5.73
N GLN A 320 2.94 -1.55 6.52
CA GLN A 320 3.75 -1.44 7.74
C GLN A 320 5.02 -2.29 7.59
N SER A 321 6.17 -1.76 8.01
CA SER A 321 7.52 -2.31 7.72
C SER A 321 8.27 -2.99 8.88
N PRO A 322 7.61 -3.69 9.83
CA PRO A 322 8.28 -4.12 11.06
C PRO A 322 9.37 -5.17 10.84
N VAL A 323 9.23 -6.09 9.87
CA VAL A 323 10.23 -7.14 9.63
C VAL A 323 11.48 -6.53 9.03
N TRP A 324 11.30 -5.74 7.97
CA TRP A 324 12.36 -5.00 7.30
C TRP A 324 13.12 -4.09 8.27
N ASP A 325 12.41 -3.26 9.01
CA ASP A 325 13.01 -2.30 9.95
C ASP A 325 13.76 -3.02 11.08
N THR A 326 13.24 -4.14 11.57
CA THR A 326 13.90 -4.94 12.60
C THR A 326 15.19 -5.57 12.09
N ALA A 327 15.17 -6.19 10.91
CA ALA A 327 16.36 -6.79 10.30
C ALA A 327 17.45 -5.75 10.07
N LEU A 328 17.10 -4.60 9.47
CA LEU A 328 18.05 -3.51 9.22
C LEU A 328 18.57 -2.87 10.51
N ALA A 329 17.71 -2.67 11.52
CA ALA A 329 18.14 -2.14 12.81
C ALA A 329 19.15 -3.06 13.49
N MET A 330 18.90 -4.37 13.49
CA MET A 330 19.84 -5.36 14.04
C MET A 330 21.17 -5.37 13.28
N LEU A 331 21.14 -5.31 11.94
CA LEU A 331 22.35 -5.24 11.13
C LEU A 331 23.16 -3.97 11.44
N ALA A 332 22.51 -2.81 11.48
CA ALA A 332 23.15 -1.54 11.77
C ALA A 332 23.74 -1.47 13.18
N LEU A 333 23.01 -1.96 14.20
CA LEU A 333 23.52 -2.06 15.57
C LEU A 333 24.73 -2.99 15.65
N GLY A 334 24.68 -4.13 14.95
CA GLY A 334 25.81 -5.05 14.85
C GLY A 334 27.03 -4.42 14.18
N ASP A 335 26.85 -3.69 13.07
CA ASP A 335 27.92 -2.94 12.40
C ASP A 335 28.53 -1.86 13.29
N ALA A 336 27.73 -1.27 14.17
CA ALA A 336 28.17 -0.30 15.15
C ALA A 336 28.85 -0.91 16.40
N GLY A 337 28.97 -2.24 16.47
CA GLY A 337 29.67 -2.96 17.54
C GLY A 337 28.78 -3.38 18.72
N VAL A 338 27.45 -3.31 18.60
CA VAL A 338 26.55 -3.89 19.60
C VAL A 338 26.61 -5.41 19.52
N GLU A 339 26.96 -6.06 20.63
CA GLU A 339 27.10 -7.52 20.71
C GLU A 339 25.77 -8.24 20.48
N GLY A 340 25.81 -9.44 19.89
CA GLY A 340 24.62 -10.25 19.60
C GLY A 340 23.86 -10.68 20.85
N GLU A 341 24.57 -10.78 21.98
CA GLU A 341 24.03 -11.10 23.32
C GLU A 341 23.29 -9.91 23.95
N HIS A 342 23.41 -8.71 23.38
CA HIS A 342 22.71 -7.54 23.87
C HIS A 342 21.19 -7.81 23.92
N PRO A 343 20.49 -7.49 25.03
CA PRO A 343 19.08 -7.88 25.20
C PRO A 343 18.15 -7.43 24.07
N ALA A 344 18.42 -6.28 23.46
CA ALA A 344 17.65 -5.78 22.31
C ALA A 344 17.83 -6.68 21.07
N MET A 345 19.06 -7.12 20.79
CA MET A 345 19.38 -8.00 19.65
C MET A 345 18.69 -9.35 19.82
N VAL A 346 18.77 -9.94 21.02
CA VAL A 346 18.12 -11.22 21.35
C VAL A 346 16.59 -11.14 21.22
N ARG A 347 15.97 -10.04 21.67
CA ARG A 347 14.53 -9.84 21.49
C ARG A 347 14.14 -9.70 20.03
N GLY A 348 14.89 -8.91 19.24
CA GLY A 348 14.65 -8.75 17.81
C GLY A 348 14.78 -10.07 17.05
N ALA A 349 15.80 -10.87 17.35
CA ALA A 349 15.98 -12.18 16.74
C ALA A 349 14.88 -13.17 17.10
N ARG A 350 14.42 -13.20 18.35
CA ARG A 350 13.28 -14.03 18.76
C ARG A 350 12.02 -13.63 18.02
N TRP A 351 11.74 -12.33 17.95
CA TRP A 351 10.59 -11.83 17.23
C TRP A 351 10.67 -12.19 15.74
N LEU A 352 11.82 -11.98 15.08
CA LEU A 352 12.01 -12.40 13.68
C LEU A 352 11.81 -13.91 13.48
N LEU A 353 12.29 -14.75 14.39
CA LEU A 353 12.05 -16.20 14.31
C LEU A 353 10.56 -16.56 14.44
N ASP A 354 9.80 -15.83 15.25
CA ASP A 354 8.35 -16.02 15.39
C ASP A 354 7.57 -15.57 14.13
N GLU A 355 8.14 -14.65 13.33
CA GLU A 355 7.56 -14.17 12.06
C GLU A 355 7.90 -15.07 10.84
N GLU A 356 8.61 -16.19 11.02
CA GLU A 356 8.95 -17.09 9.91
C GLU A 356 7.68 -17.70 9.27
N VAL A 357 7.54 -17.53 7.96
CA VAL A 357 6.43 -18.10 7.20
C VAL A 357 6.67 -19.58 6.92
N THR A 358 5.94 -20.42 7.66
CA THR A 358 6.01 -21.89 7.59
C THR A 358 4.91 -22.52 6.73
N VAL A 359 4.14 -21.72 5.98
CA VAL A 359 3.03 -22.17 5.12
C VAL A 359 3.23 -21.80 3.66
N GLN A 360 2.57 -22.53 2.76
CA GLN A 360 2.64 -22.25 1.33
C GLN A 360 1.78 -21.05 0.93
N GLY A 361 2.43 -20.01 0.42
CA GLY A 361 1.77 -18.85 -0.18
C GLY A 361 1.57 -18.99 -1.69
N ASP A 362 1.20 -17.88 -2.32
CA ASP A 362 0.94 -17.84 -3.77
C ASP A 362 2.20 -18.14 -4.62
N TRP A 363 3.40 -17.95 -4.06
CA TRP A 363 4.68 -18.29 -4.70
C TRP A 363 4.77 -19.79 -5.06
N SER A 364 4.13 -20.66 -4.27
CA SER A 364 4.09 -22.12 -4.47
C SER A 364 3.44 -22.51 -5.80
N VAL A 365 2.64 -21.61 -6.40
CA VAL A 365 2.06 -21.80 -7.73
C VAL A 365 3.12 -22.05 -8.80
N ARG A 366 4.25 -21.34 -8.70
CA ARG A 366 5.40 -21.46 -9.62
C ARG A 366 6.51 -22.35 -9.07
N ARG A 367 6.56 -22.57 -7.75
CA ARG A 367 7.58 -23.36 -7.05
C ARG A 367 6.94 -24.31 -6.04
N PRO A 368 6.18 -25.32 -6.48
CA PRO A 368 5.38 -26.18 -5.58
C PRO A 368 6.22 -27.14 -4.72
N GLY A 369 7.48 -27.38 -5.09
CA GLY A 369 8.38 -28.28 -4.35
C GLY A 369 9.41 -27.56 -3.49
N VAL A 370 9.25 -26.25 -3.27
CA VAL A 370 10.09 -25.49 -2.33
C VAL A 370 9.37 -25.47 -0.98
N GLU A 371 10.09 -25.83 0.08
CA GLU A 371 9.57 -25.75 1.44
C GLU A 371 9.42 -24.28 1.88
N PRO A 372 8.36 -23.93 2.62
CA PRO A 372 8.23 -22.62 3.25
C PRO A 372 9.35 -22.35 4.26
N GLY A 373 9.73 -21.09 4.42
CA GLY A 373 10.79 -20.62 5.34
C GLY A 373 11.28 -19.23 4.98
N GLY A 374 10.34 -18.34 4.59
CA GLY A 374 10.64 -16.97 4.20
C GLY A 374 10.01 -15.98 5.17
N TRP A 375 10.33 -14.71 5.00
CA TRP A 375 9.76 -13.59 5.76
C TRP A 375 9.04 -12.64 4.83
N ALA A 376 8.00 -11.98 5.34
CA ALA A 376 7.31 -10.90 4.65
C ALA A 376 7.72 -9.56 5.27
N PHE A 377 7.43 -8.47 4.57
CA PHE A 377 7.64 -7.10 5.04
C PHE A 377 6.82 -6.73 6.29
N GLU A 378 5.56 -7.20 6.35
CA GLU A 378 4.55 -6.83 7.35
C GLU A 378 4.45 -7.80 8.54
N PHE A 379 3.70 -7.42 9.59
CA PHE A 379 3.36 -8.30 10.73
C PHE A 379 2.54 -9.55 10.36
N ALA A 380 1.79 -9.50 9.26
CA ALA A 380 0.80 -10.52 8.94
C ALA A 380 0.63 -10.63 7.43
N ASN A 381 1.48 -11.43 6.80
CA ASN A 381 1.44 -11.61 5.35
C ASN A 381 1.97 -12.97 4.88
N VAL A 382 1.37 -14.05 5.40
CA VAL A 382 1.89 -15.42 5.19
C VAL A 382 1.73 -15.91 3.75
N ASN A 383 0.83 -15.31 2.96
CA ASN A 383 0.68 -15.67 1.56
C ASN A 383 1.77 -15.09 0.66
N TYR A 384 2.47 -14.04 1.13
CA TYR A 384 3.36 -13.23 0.31
C TYR A 384 4.69 -12.89 1.00
N PRO A 385 5.47 -13.87 1.50
CA PRO A 385 6.87 -13.61 1.83
C PRO A 385 7.63 -13.13 0.59
N ASP A 386 8.57 -12.21 0.80
CA ASP A 386 9.38 -11.59 -0.24
C ASP A 386 10.87 -11.92 -0.04
N VAL A 387 11.67 -11.62 -1.07
CA VAL A 387 13.03 -12.16 -1.19
C VAL A 387 14.02 -11.30 -0.42
N ASP A 388 13.80 -10.00 -0.40
CA ASP A 388 14.64 -9.01 0.27
C ASP A 388 14.48 -9.11 1.79
N ASP A 389 13.25 -9.16 2.33
CA ASP A 389 13.05 -9.39 3.76
C ASP A 389 13.67 -10.73 4.19
N THR A 390 13.42 -11.80 3.43
CA THR A 390 14.01 -13.12 3.72
C THR A 390 15.55 -13.07 3.74
N ALA A 391 16.17 -12.30 2.84
CA ALA A 391 17.62 -12.18 2.78
C ALA A 391 18.18 -11.36 3.97
N GLU A 392 17.59 -10.20 4.26
CA GLU A 392 18.06 -9.34 5.35
C GLU A 392 17.84 -9.98 6.73
N VAL A 393 16.72 -10.69 6.94
CA VAL A 393 16.48 -11.46 8.16
C VAL A 393 17.51 -12.57 8.32
N ALA A 394 17.82 -13.32 7.26
CA ALA A 394 18.85 -14.35 7.31
C ALA A 394 20.24 -13.77 7.67
N LEU A 395 20.59 -12.61 7.12
CA LEU A 395 21.84 -11.90 7.46
C LEU A 395 21.84 -11.44 8.93
N ALA A 396 20.74 -10.86 9.40
CA ALA A 396 20.60 -10.40 10.78
C ALA A 396 20.75 -11.56 11.78
N LEU A 397 20.06 -12.67 11.55
CA LEU A 397 20.12 -13.86 12.42
C LEU A 397 21.50 -14.53 12.38
N ALA A 398 22.14 -14.62 11.21
CA ALA A 398 23.47 -15.19 11.08
C ALA A 398 24.53 -14.40 11.88
N ARG A 399 24.41 -13.07 11.97
CA ARG A 399 25.31 -12.25 12.78
C ARG A 399 25.20 -12.54 14.28
N LEU A 400 24.00 -12.77 14.80
CA LEU A 400 23.83 -13.18 16.19
C LEU A 400 24.46 -14.54 16.46
N ALA A 401 24.31 -15.48 15.52
CA ALA A 401 24.94 -16.79 15.64
C ALA A 401 26.48 -16.71 15.56
N GLY A 402 27.03 -15.74 14.84
CA GLY A 402 28.47 -15.52 14.68
C GLY A 402 29.24 -15.06 15.93
N GLY A 403 28.54 -14.64 17.00
CA GLY A 403 29.13 -14.45 18.34
C GLY A 403 29.45 -15.77 19.05
N ALA A 404 28.73 -16.85 18.69
CA ALA A 404 29.08 -18.22 19.04
C ALA A 404 29.98 -18.80 17.94
N GLY A 405 31.29 -18.59 18.08
CA GLY A 405 32.33 -18.94 17.10
C GLY A 405 31.97 -20.06 16.12
N VAL A 406 31.80 -19.69 14.85
CA VAL A 406 31.94 -20.64 13.74
C VAL A 406 33.34 -21.24 13.91
N PRO A 407 33.50 -22.56 14.10
CA PRO A 407 34.83 -23.16 14.12
C PRO A 407 35.46 -22.82 12.79
N ALA A 408 36.58 -22.09 12.83
CA ALA A 408 37.42 -21.91 11.65
C ALA A 408 37.68 -23.30 11.09
N GLY A 409 37.06 -23.62 9.95
CA GLY A 409 37.23 -24.88 9.26
C GLY A 409 38.72 -25.09 9.07
N GLY A 410 39.24 -26.10 9.74
CA GLY A 410 40.67 -26.35 9.83
C GLY A 410 41.30 -26.40 8.45
N GLU A 411 42.36 -25.60 8.29
CA GLU A 411 43.44 -25.97 7.39
C GLU A 411 43.92 -27.38 7.76
N GLN A 412 43.80 -28.30 6.82
CA GLN A 412 44.83 -29.26 6.37
C GLN A 412 44.20 -30.58 5.94
N ALA A 413 44.17 -30.78 4.62
CA ALA A 413 44.35 -32.09 4.03
C ALA A 413 45.25 -31.93 2.79
N GLN A 414 46.55 -31.80 3.05
CA GLN A 414 47.58 -32.29 2.13
C GLN A 414 47.96 -33.70 2.59
N ALA A 415 47.55 -34.70 1.83
CA ALA A 415 48.27 -35.94 1.51
C ALA A 415 47.40 -36.78 0.57
#